data_AF-A0A5C6YCC1-F1
#
_entry.id   AF-A0A5C6YCC1-F1
#
_cell.length_a   1.000
_cell.length_b   1.000
_cell.length_c   1.000
_cell.angle_alpha   90.00
_cell.angle_beta   90.00
_cell.angle_gamma   90.00
#
_symmetry.space_group_name_H-M   'P 1'
#
loop_
_entity.id
_entity.type
_entity.pdbx_description
1 polymer ?
#
loop_
_entity_poly.entity_id
_entity_poly.type
_entity_poly.pdbx_seq_one_letter_code
_entity_poly.pdbx_strand_id
1 'polypeptide(L)'
;MIEFLNNIFAPLYEAFFDYQTNNELLQCIFNNFDYAKMVGVLLITPVLLLLGFYKIWDPIKNPKLKWILTIIISALISAILTQKILIELNVCLRMKIGGFTGDGVDPFNFALSMSMISFFYALIISIILSIIPFRLISTNNRYNPF
;
A
#
# COMPACT_ATOMS: atom_id res chain seq x y z
N MET A 1 9.31 18.47 -3.10
CA MET A 1 9.01 17.52 -2.01
C MET A 1 8.40 16.22 -2.53
N ILE A 2 7.32 16.27 -3.33
CA ILE A 2 6.71 15.07 -3.93
C ILE A 2 7.68 14.31 -4.84
N GLU A 3 8.44 15.03 -5.68
CA GLU A 3 9.47 14.44 -6.55
C GLU A 3 10.58 13.71 -5.77
N PHE A 4 11.05 14.30 -4.67
CA PHE A 4 12.03 13.68 -3.78
C PHE A 4 11.50 12.38 -3.16
N LEU A 5 10.26 12.38 -2.68
CA LEU A 5 9.62 11.17 -2.18
C LEU A 5 9.50 10.11 -3.29
N ASN A 6 9.07 10.51 -4.48
CA ASN A 6 8.93 9.62 -5.62
C ASN A 6 10.26 8.90 -5.95
N ASN A 7 11.38 9.63 -5.94
CA ASN A 7 12.71 9.08 -6.17
C ASN A 7 13.16 8.09 -5.08
N ILE A 8 12.85 8.38 -3.82
CA ILE A 8 13.21 7.51 -2.70
C ILE A 8 12.43 6.20 -2.74
N PHE A 9 11.16 6.26 -3.13
CA PHE A 9 10.25 5.13 -3.02
C PHE A 9 10.12 4.32 -4.31
N ALA A 10 10.51 4.86 -5.47
CA ALA A 10 10.54 4.12 -6.72
C ALA A 10 11.33 2.80 -6.61
N PRO A 11 12.58 2.76 -6.08
CA PRO A 11 13.34 1.52 -5.98
C PRO A 11 12.65 0.42 -5.18
N LEU A 12 11.81 0.76 -4.19
CA LEU A 12 11.08 -0.24 -3.41
C LEU A 12 10.05 -1.00 -4.24
N TYR A 13 9.53 -0.41 -5.31
CA TYR A 13 8.59 -1.08 -6.20
C TYR A 13 9.29 -1.64 -7.44
N GLU A 14 10.19 -0.86 -8.04
CA GLU A 14 10.88 -1.23 -9.28
C GLU A 14 11.75 -2.48 -9.12
N ALA A 15 12.28 -2.76 -7.92
CA ALA A 15 13.05 -3.96 -7.64
C ALA A 15 12.30 -5.29 -7.89
N PHE A 16 10.97 -5.26 -7.99
CA PHE A 16 10.14 -6.44 -8.26
C PHE A 16 9.87 -6.66 -9.75
N PHE A 17 10.30 -5.75 -10.62
CA PHE A 17 10.04 -5.81 -12.05
C PHE A 17 11.34 -5.86 -12.83
N ASP A 18 11.34 -6.61 -13.92
CA ASP A 18 12.41 -6.49 -14.90
C ASP A 18 12.30 -5.14 -15.60
N TYR A 19 13.33 -4.29 -15.44
CA TYR A 19 13.32 -2.93 -15.95
C TYR A 19 13.21 -2.91 -17.48
N GLN A 20 13.90 -3.80 -18.19
CA GLN A 20 13.89 -3.78 -19.66
C GLN A 20 12.50 -4.06 -20.21
N THR A 21 11.79 -5.00 -19.60
CA THR A 21 10.45 -5.42 -20.01
C THR A 21 9.37 -4.43 -19.58
N ASN A 22 9.52 -3.77 -18.42
CA ASN A 22 8.47 -2.94 -17.81
C ASN A 22 8.75 -1.42 -17.90
N ASN A 23 9.86 -1.00 -18.51
CA ASN A 23 10.32 0.40 -18.48
C ASN A 23 9.21 1.40 -18.82
N GLU A 24 8.45 1.18 -19.89
CA GLU A 24 7.39 2.12 -20.28
C GLU A 24 6.33 2.31 -19.20
N LEU A 25 5.94 1.22 -18.53
CA LEU A 25 4.93 1.25 -17.47
C LEU A 25 5.51 1.88 -16.20
N LEU A 26 6.74 1.54 -15.83
CA LEU A 26 7.45 2.13 -14.70
C LEU A 26 7.63 3.64 -14.88
N GLN A 27 7.94 4.09 -16.11
CA GLN A 27 8.00 5.51 -16.47
C GLN A 27 6.65 6.21 -16.36
N CYS A 28 5.54 5.56 -16.75
CA CYS A 28 4.20 6.12 -16.49
C CYS A 28 3.97 6.35 -14.99
N ILE A 29 4.40 5.43 -14.11
CA ILE A 29 4.22 5.55 -12.66
C ILE A 29 5.11 6.67 -12.11
N PHE A 30 6.38 6.67 -12.50
CA PHE A 30 7.37 7.63 -12.03
C PHE A 30 6.99 9.06 -12.42
N ASN A 31 6.69 9.30 -13.71
CA ASN A 31 6.38 10.64 -14.23
C ASN A 31 5.06 11.21 -13.69
N ASN A 32 4.13 10.35 -13.26
CA ASN A 32 2.87 10.76 -12.64
C ASN A 32 2.97 10.95 -11.11
N PHE A 33 4.17 10.76 -10.54
CA PHE A 33 4.47 10.81 -9.10
C PHE A 33 3.67 9.79 -8.26
N ASP A 34 3.36 8.63 -8.84
CA ASP A 34 2.47 7.67 -8.18
C ASP A 34 3.15 6.92 -7.05
N TYR A 35 4.48 6.73 -7.06
CA TYR A 35 5.18 6.11 -5.92
C TYR A 35 5.00 6.94 -4.64
N ALA A 36 5.06 8.27 -4.74
CA ALA A 36 4.80 9.14 -3.60
C ALA A 36 3.35 9.04 -3.09
N LYS A 37 2.37 8.95 -3.99
CA LYS A 37 0.95 8.78 -3.62
C LYS A 37 0.69 7.42 -2.97
N MET A 38 1.28 6.36 -3.53
CA MET A 38 1.20 4.99 -3.00
C MET A 38 1.73 4.92 -1.57
N VAL A 39 2.89 5.53 -1.32
CA VAL A 39 3.47 5.58 0.03
C VAL A 39 2.59 6.41 0.98
N GLY A 40 2.01 7.51 0.51
CA GLY A 40 1.03 8.27 1.28
C GLY A 40 -0.13 7.40 1.75
N VAL A 41 -0.69 6.58 0.85
CA VAL A 41 -1.73 5.58 1.19
C VAL A 41 -1.20 4.56 2.20
N LEU A 42 -0.01 3.99 1.96
CA LEU A 42 0.61 2.99 2.84
C LEU A 42 0.84 3.48 4.27
N LEU A 43 1.02 4.78 4.49
CA LEU A 43 1.20 5.35 5.83
C LEU A 43 -0.12 5.79 6.46
N ILE A 44 -0.96 6.50 5.70
CA ILE A 44 -2.19 7.10 6.23
C ILE A 44 -3.25 6.04 6.50
N THR A 45 -3.43 5.08 5.59
CA THR A 45 -4.50 4.08 5.69
C THR A 45 -4.35 3.18 6.92
N PRO A 46 -3.17 2.59 7.22
CA PRO A 46 -2.97 1.85 8.45
C PRO A 46 -3.23 2.66 9.72
N VAL A 47 -2.76 3.90 9.79
CA VAL A 47 -2.97 4.75 10.98
C VAL A 47 -4.45 5.01 11.21
N LEU A 48 -5.18 5.45 10.18
CA LEU A 48 -6.61 5.74 10.31
C LEU A 48 -7.43 4.51 10.68
N LEU A 49 -7.11 3.36 10.08
CA LEU A 49 -7.82 2.12 10.37
C LEU A 49 -7.49 1.59 11.76
N LEU A 50 -6.22 1.56 12.17
CA LEU A 50 -5.86 1.14 13.53
C LEU A 50 -6.57 1.99 14.59
N LEU A 51 -6.62 3.32 14.40
CA LEU A 51 -7.35 4.22 15.29
C LEU A 51 -8.87 3.97 15.27
N GLY A 52 -9.46 3.77 14.09
CA GLY A 52 -10.89 3.49 13.94
C GLY A 52 -11.29 2.15 14.58
N PHE A 53 -10.52 1.11 14.32
CA PHE A 53 -10.74 -0.23 14.89
C PHE A 53 -10.53 -0.24 16.40
N TYR A 54 -9.57 0.52 16.94
CA TYR A 54 -9.40 0.67 18.39
C TYR A 54 -10.67 1.20 19.07
N LYS A 55 -11.38 2.14 18.42
CA LYS A 55 -12.62 2.71 18.98
C LYS A 55 -13.83 1.78 18.80
N ILE A 56 -13.92 1.06 17.69
CA ILE A 56 -15.11 0.26 17.33
C ILE A 56 -15.05 -1.15 17.93
N TRP A 57 -13.87 -1.75 17.99
CA TRP A 57 -13.71 -3.14 18.41
C TRP A 57 -13.29 -3.18 19.87
N ASP A 58 -14.26 -3.41 20.77
CA ASP A 58 -13.95 -3.69 22.18
C ASP A 58 -12.94 -4.87 22.25
N PRO A 59 -11.71 -4.65 22.73
CA PRO A 59 -10.68 -5.68 22.72
C PRO A 59 -10.97 -6.83 23.70
N ILE A 60 -11.98 -6.73 24.57
CA ILE A 60 -12.19 -7.71 25.65
C ILE A 60 -12.47 -9.15 25.13
N LYS A 61 -13.07 -9.32 23.94
CA LYS A 61 -13.32 -10.65 23.33
C LYS A 61 -12.44 -10.89 22.10
N ASN A 62 -11.62 -11.95 22.14
CA ASN A 62 -10.74 -12.44 21.06
C ASN A 62 -9.78 -11.39 20.45
N PRO A 63 -9.00 -10.67 21.26
CA PRO A 63 -8.25 -9.51 20.81
C PRO A 63 -7.18 -9.81 19.74
N LYS A 64 -6.60 -11.03 19.74
CA LYS A 64 -5.63 -11.45 18.71
C LYS A 64 -6.25 -11.61 17.32
N LEU A 65 -7.38 -12.30 17.23
CA LEU A 65 -8.10 -12.48 15.96
C LEU A 65 -8.52 -11.12 15.40
N LYS A 66 -8.99 -10.26 16.30
CA LYS A 66 -9.39 -8.89 16.00
C LYS A 66 -8.28 -8.06 15.40
N TRP A 67 -7.11 -8.10 16.03
CA TRP A 67 -5.92 -7.43 15.54
C TRP A 67 -5.46 -7.96 14.16
N ILE A 68 -5.42 -9.28 13.97
CA ILE A 68 -5.06 -9.89 12.67
C ILE A 68 -6.03 -9.43 11.57
N LEU A 69 -7.34 -9.45 11.86
CA LEU A 69 -8.35 -8.99 10.91
C LEU A 69 -8.18 -7.51 10.56
N THR A 70 -7.92 -6.65 11.54
CA THR A 70 -7.65 -5.23 11.30
C THR A 70 -6.43 -5.02 10.40
N ILE A 71 -5.34 -5.75 10.62
CA ILE A 71 -4.14 -5.69 9.77
C ILE A 71 -4.46 -6.13 8.34
N ILE A 72 -5.14 -7.26 8.17
CA ILE A 72 -5.49 -7.78 6.84
C ILE A 72 -6.43 -6.80 6.11
N ILE A 73 -7.45 -6.29 6.79
CA ILE A 73 -8.37 -5.30 6.22
C ILE A 73 -7.62 -4.02 5.82
N SER A 74 -6.69 -3.57 6.66
CA SER A 74 -5.87 -2.40 6.35
C SER A 74 -5.01 -2.59 5.10
N ALA A 75 -4.38 -3.75 4.97
CA ALA A 75 -3.61 -4.09 3.80
C ALA A 75 -4.47 -4.19 2.53
N LEU A 76 -5.65 -4.84 2.62
CA LEU A 76 -6.60 -4.92 1.51
C LEU A 76 -7.05 -3.54 1.04
N ILE A 77 -7.44 -2.66 1.97
CA ILE A 77 -7.85 -1.30 1.63
C ILE A 77 -6.69 -0.53 0.98
N SER A 78 -5.47 -0.66 1.51
CA SER A 78 -4.28 0.00 0.93
C SER A 78 -3.99 -0.49 -0.49
N ALA A 79 -4.16 -1.78 -0.76
CA ALA A 79 -4.02 -2.36 -2.09
C ALA A 79 -5.10 -1.86 -3.07
N ILE A 80 -6.36 -1.82 -2.65
CA ILE A 80 -7.48 -1.29 -3.46
C ILE A 80 -7.24 0.19 -3.79
N LEU A 81 -6.85 0.99 -2.80
CA LEU A 81 -6.54 2.41 -3.02
C LEU A 81 -5.34 2.60 -3.95
N THR A 82 -4.29 1.79 -3.80
CA THR A 82 -3.16 1.77 -4.74
C THR A 82 -3.63 1.47 -6.16
N GLN A 83 -4.45 0.43 -6.34
CA GLN A 83 -4.95 0.04 -7.65
C GLN A 83 -5.81 1.16 -8.27
N LYS A 84 -6.64 1.83 -7.47
CA LYS A 84 -7.41 3.01 -7.91
C LYS A 84 -6.50 4.17 -8.33
N ILE A 85 -5.43 4.45 -7.60
CA ILE A 85 -4.44 5.47 -8.00
C ILE A 85 -3.87 5.13 -9.37
N LEU A 86 -3.43 3.88 -9.55
CA LEU A 86 -2.77 3.44 -10.78
C LEU A 86 -3.73 3.41 -11.99
N ILE A 87 -4.97 2.93 -11.83
CA ILE A 87 -5.88 2.74 -12.96
C ILE A 87 -6.74 3.97 -13.23
N GLU A 88 -7.20 4.65 -12.19
CA GLU A 88 -8.17 5.76 -12.33
C GLU A 88 -7.47 7.12 -12.41
N LEU A 89 -6.35 7.32 -11.68
CA LEU A 89 -5.68 8.62 -11.58
C LEU A 89 -4.45 8.75 -12.49
N ASN A 90 -3.80 7.66 -12.90
CA ASN A 90 -2.71 7.70 -13.86
C ASN A 90 -3.24 7.67 -15.30
N VAL A 91 -3.22 8.83 -15.95
CA VAL A 91 -3.69 8.97 -17.34
C VAL A 91 -2.84 8.14 -18.31
N CYS A 92 -1.52 8.08 -18.12
CA CYS A 92 -0.58 7.31 -18.96
C CYS A 92 -0.92 5.82 -18.90
N LEU A 93 -1.05 5.27 -17.69
CA LEU A 93 -1.37 3.85 -17.49
C LEU A 93 -2.77 3.53 -18.00
N ARG A 94 -3.76 4.39 -17.75
CA ARG A 94 -5.13 4.21 -18.24
C ARG A 94 -5.21 4.17 -19.77
N MET A 95 -4.43 5.02 -20.47
CA MET A 95 -4.34 4.98 -21.93
C MET A 95 -3.67 3.69 -22.42
N LYS A 96 -2.61 3.22 -21.74
CA LYS A 96 -1.94 1.96 -22.06
C LYS A 96 -2.88 0.76 -21.87
N ILE A 97 -3.69 0.75 -20.81
CA ILE A 97 -4.74 -0.27 -20.59
C ILE A 97 -5.76 -0.23 -21.73
N GLY A 98 -6.29 0.96 -22.06
CA GLY A 98 -7.32 1.09 -23.11
C GLY A 98 -6.83 0.77 -24.53
N GLY A 99 -5.52 0.88 -24.77
CA GLY A 99 -4.89 0.57 -26.06
C GLY A 99 -4.19 -0.79 -26.12
N PHE A 100 -4.30 -1.63 -25.09
CA PHE A 100 -3.60 -2.92 -25.05
C PHE A 100 -4.24 -3.93 -26.01
N THR A 101 -3.44 -4.44 -26.96
CA THR A 101 -3.88 -5.39 -27.99
C THR A 101 -3.44 -6.83 -27.72
N GLY A 102 -2.77 -7.10 -26.59
CA GLY A 102 -2.25 -8.42 -26.24
C GLY A 102 -0.77 -8.65 -26.55
N ASP A 103 -0.08 -7.66 -27.11
CA ASP A 103 1.37 -7.70 -27.32
C ASP A 103 2.11 -6.94 -26.20
N GLY A 104 3.18 -7.53 -25.68
CA GLY A 104 3.95 -7.01 -24.53
C GLY A 104 3.32 -7.27 -23.16
N VAL A 105 3.76 -6.50 -22.16
CA VAL A 105 3.27 -6.61 -20.78
C VAL A 105 1.87 -6.02 -20.66
N ASP A 106 0.93 -6.81 -20.13
CA ASP A 106 -0.42 -6.35 -19.81
C ASP A 106 -0.37 -5.25 -18.72
N PRO A 107 -0.74 -3.99 -19.04
CA PRO A 107 -0.67 -2.88 -18.11
C PRO A 107 -1.63 -3.01 -16.91
N PHE A 108 -2.74 -3.75 -17.07
CA PHE A 108 -3.67 -4.02 -15.97
C PHE A 108 -3.06 -5.03 -14.99
N ASN A 109 -2.46 -6.10 -15.50
CA ASN A 109 -1.76 -7.07 -14.65
C ASN A 109 -0.55 -6.44 -13.95
N PHE A 110 0.17 -5.55 -14.63
CA PHE A 110 1.23 -4.75 -14.01
C PHE A 110 0.71 -3.92 -12.83
N ALA A 111 -0.41 -3.20 -13.01
CA ALA A 111 -1.03 -2.42 -11.95
C ALA A 111 -1.49 -3.31 -10.77
N LEU A 112 -1.98 -4.52 -11.07
CA LEU A 112 -2.35 -5.51 -10.06
C LEU A 112 -1.13 -6.04 -9.30
N SER A 113 -0.02 -6.30 -9.97
CA SER A 113 1.24 -6.69 -9.30
C SER A 113 1.73 -5.59 -8.36
N MET A 114 1.67 -4.32 -8.79
CA MET A 114 2.00 -3.16 -7.95
C MET A 114 1.09 -3.05 -6.72
N SER A 115 -0.22 -3.27 -6.88
CA SER A 115 -1.15 -3.22 -5.74
C SER A 115 -0.94 -4.38 -4.76
N MET A 116 -0.54 -5.55 -5.24
CA MET A 116 -0.14 -6.67 -4.39
C MET A 116 1.15 -6.41 -3.62
N ILE A 117 2.14 -5.74 -4.23
CA ILE A 117 3.33 -5.29 -3.49
C ILE A 117 2.92 -4.32 -2.37
N SER A 118 2.05 -3.35 -2.67
CA SER A 118 1.49 -2.44 -1.65
C SER A 118 0.73 -3.18 -0.54
N PHE A 119 0.02 -4.27 -0.85
CA PHE A 119 -0.63 -5.11 0.15
C PHE A 119 0.40 -5.63 1.18
N PHE A 120 1.51 -6.21 0.71
CA PHE A 120 2.55 -6.73 1.59
C PHE A 120 3.24 -5.62 2.40
N TYR A 121 3.50 -4.47 1.78
CA TYR A 121 4.05 -3.31 2.51
C TYR A 121 3.09 -2.79 3.58
N ALA A 122 1.80 -2.71 3.27
CA ALA A 122 0.80 -2.29 4.24
C ALA A 122 0.66 -3.29 5.40
N LEU A 123 0.77 -4.59 5.16
CA LEU A 123 0.81 -5.61 6.22
C LEU A 123 1.99 -5.34 7.18
N ILE A 124 3.19 -5.19 6.64
CA ILE A 124 4.41 -4.95 7.43
C ILE A 124 4.29 -3.66 8.22
N ILE A 125 3.87 -2.57 7.57
CA ILE A 125 3.70 -1.25 8.21
C ILE A 125 2.64 -1.32 9.32
N SER A 126 1.51 -2.00 9.09
CA SER A 126 0.45 -2.13 10.11
C SER A 126 0.91 -2.94 11.32
N ILE A 127 1.74 -3.97 11.12
CA ILE A 127 2.37 -4.72 12.22
C ILE A 127 3.31 -3.80 13.02
N ILE A 128 4.17 -3.05 12.32
CA ILE A 128 5.11 -2.13 12.96
C ILE A 128 4.36 -1.05 13.76
N LEU A 129 3.33 -0.44 13.17
CA LEU A 129 2.54 0.63 13.78
C LEU A 129 1.65 0.17 14.92
N SER A 130 1.26 -1.11 14.98
CA SER A 130 0.54 -1.65 16.15
C SER A 130 1.50 -2.04 17.29
N ILE A 131 2.69 -2.56 16.97
CA ILE A 131 3.63 -3.01 18.00
C ILE A 131 4.42 -1.85 18.63
N ILE A 132 5.00 -0.95 17.83
CA ILE A 132 5.97 0.02 18.35
C ILE A 132 5.32 1.07 19.27
N PRO A 133 4.36 1.90 18.80
CA PRO A 133 3.84 2.99 19.61
C PRO A 133 2.97 2.53 20.78
N PHE A 134 2.20 1.45 20.64
CA PHE A 134 1.24 1.04 21.67
C PHE A 134 1.84 0.10 22.72
N ARG A 135 2.76 -0.79 22.31
CA ARG A 135 3.32 -1.82 23.19
C ARG A 135 4.64 -1.44 23.85
N LEU A 136 5.49 -0.66 23.17
CA LEU A 136 6.82 -0.31 23.68
C LEU A 136 6.82 1.01 24.44
N ILE A 137 5.93 1.95 24.12
CA ILE A 137 5.92 3.29 24.72
C ILE A 137 4.91 3.39 25.87
N SER A 138 3.77 2.71 25.79
CA SER A 138 2.74 2.77 26.83
C SER A 138 2.87 1.64 27.86
N THR A 139 3.36 1.99 29.06
CA THR A 139 3.46 1.06 30.20
C THR A 139 2.11 0.49 30.64
N ASN A 140 1.03 1.27 30.50
CA ASN A 140 -0.34 0.84 30.85
C ASN A 140 -1.05 0.04 29.74
N ASN A 141 -0.50 -0.01 28.51
CA ASN A 141 -1.14 -0.68 27.36
C ASN A 141 -0.35 -1.87 26.82
N ARG A 142 0.64 -2.36 27.59
CA ARG A 142 1.58 -3.41 27.18
C ARG A 142 0.93 -4.73 26.73
N TYR A 143 -0.27 -5.03 27.21
CA TYR A 143 -1.02 -6.24 26.88
C TYR A 143 -2.05 -6.05 25.76
N ASN A 144 -2.25 -4.82 25.28
CA ASN A 144 -3.08 -4.56 24.12
C ASN A 144 -2.41 -5.16 22.88
N PRO A 145 -3.12 -5.94 22.05
CA PRO A 145 -2.59 -6.35 20.77
C PRO A 145 -2.69 -5.26 19.70
N PHE A 146 -3.51 -4.21 19.90
CA PHE A 146 -3.54 -3.02 19.05
C PHE A 146 -2.45 -2.02 19.43
#